data_AF-A0A5B2TSQ5-F1
#
_entry.id   AF-A0A5B2TSQ5-F1
#
_cell.length_a   1.000
_cell.length_b   1.000
_cell.length_c   1.000
_cell.angle_alpha   90.00
_cell.angle_beta   90.00
_cell.angle_gamma   90.00
#
_symmetry.space_group_name_H-M   'P 1'
#
loop_
_entity.id
_entity.type
_entity.pdbx_description
1 polymer ?
#
loop_
_entity_poly.entity_id
_entity_poly.type
_entity_poly.pdbx_seq_one_letter_code
_entity_poly.pdbx_strand_id
1 'polypeptide(L)'
;MDIPVNLAEFLYWVKDRTEKLWSVDDENCPKGFYGARWQGLSEEQIDQVEKKYQVSFTSEHKAFLKILHAIDKKEIVEYEDEGELITEECIFFYNWLENEKEIIAQTKYFYKGIWNDVTSVNHVWLKSWGIKPKSIEKKKQIFDEWFSKLPQLLPVRDSAYIVSNENLKWNPVIGGSGSGVVILGWDFRTYLLYELREHLDIYTDIYDEEDERFYPELIDEVQKINNENFKYDETKDIPYLKEMILYWSSGWKGFGLNYHPESAKVHAIVKTYIAEEEK
;
A
#
# COMPACT_ATOMS: atom_id res chain seq x y z
N MET A 1 -15.70 -16.46 11.77
CA MET A 1 -14.39 -17.06 11.44
C MET A 1 -13.54 -16.92 12.69
N ASP A 2 -12.29 -17.36 12.74
CA ASP A 2 -11.38 -16.98 13.84
C ASP A 2 -10.07 -16.55 13.19
N ILE A 3 -9.85 -15.24 13.12
CA ILE A 3 -8.71 -14.61 12.47
C ILE A 3 -7.65 -14.35 13.55
N PRO A 4 -6.47 -15.00 13.49
CA PRO A 4 -5.48 -14.88 14.55
C PRO A 4 -4.99 -13.45 14.78
N VAL A 5 -4.69 -13.12 16.04
CA VAL A 5 -4.10 -11.83 16.44
C VAL A 5 -2.58 -11.86 16.38
N ASN A 6 -1.96 -13.01 16.67
CA ASN A 6 -0.52 -13.17 16.54
C ASN A 6 -0.13 -13.11 15.05
N LEU A 7 0.89 -12.30 14.71
CA LEU A 7 1.27 -12.09 13.32
C LEU A 7 1.68 -13.39 12.61
N ALA A 8 2.49 -14.24 13.23
CA ALA A 8 2.94 -15.48 12.59
C ALA A 8 1.77 -16.43 12.34
N GLU A 9 0.89 -16.61 13.33
CA GLU A 9 -0.34 -17.41 13.18
C GLU A 9 -1.26 -16.84 12.10
N PHE A 10 -1.39 -15.51 12.04
CA PHE A 10 -2.18 -14.84 11.02
C PHE A 10 -1.60 -15.05 9.62
N LEU A 11 -0.28 -14.97 9.44
CA LEU A 11 0.37 -15.20 8.15
C LEU A 11 0.20 -16.65 7.68
N TYR A 12 0.30 -17.63 8.58
CA TYR A 12 -0.03 -19.03 8.25
C TYR A 12 -1.51 -19.22 7.95
N TRP A 13 -2.40 -18.54 8.68
CA TRP A 13 -3.83 -18.55 8.39
C TRP A 13 -4.14 -18.00 6.99
N VAL A 14 -3.48 -16.90 6.58
CA VAL A 14 -3.58 -16.36 5.21
C VAL A 14 -3.09 -17.40 4.20
N LYS A 15 -1.91 -17.99 4.44
CA LYS A 15 -1.33 -19.04 3.58
C LYS A 15 -2.30 -20.19 3.38
N ASP A 16 -2.82 -20.76 4.46
CA ASP A 16 -3.69 -21.94 4.42
C ASP A 16 -5.02 -21.64 3.71
N ARG A 17 -5.61 -20.45 3.95
CA ARG A 17 -6.87 -20.08 3.28
C ARG A 17 -6.69 -19.85 1.79
N THR A 18 -5.69 -19.06 1.42
CA THR A 18 -5.39 -18.78 0.02
C THR A 18 -5.05 -20.06 -0.75
N GLU A 19 -4.12 -20.90 -0.26
CA GLU A 19 -3.77 -22.16 -0.93
C GLU A 19 -4.94 -23.16 -0.98
N LYS A 20 -5.82 -23.16 0.04
CA LYS A 20 -7.05 -23.96 0.00
C LYS A 20 -7.99 -23.48 -1.10
N LEU A 21 -8.22 -22.17 -1.19
CA LEU A 21 -9.09 -21.58 -2.20
C LEU A 21 -8.53 -21.82 -3.61
N TRP A 22 -7.21 -21.71 -3.78
CA TRP A 22 -6.51 -21.98 -5.02
C TRP A 22 -6.43 -23.46 -5.41
N SER A 23 -6.76 -24.38 -4.49
CA SER A 23 -6.67 -25.82 -4.75
C SER A 23 -7.82 -26.39 -5.59
N VAL A 24 -8.87 -25.59 -5.83
CA VAL A 24 -10.06 -25.97 -6.58
C VAL A 24 -10.18 -25.07 -7.79
N ASP A 25 -10.30 -25.65 -9.00
CA ASP A 25 -10.51 -24.91 -10.25
C ASP A 25 -12.01 -24.64 -10.42
N ASP A 26 -12.51 -23.66 -9.66
CA ASP A 26 -13.90 -23.20 -9.73
C ASP A 26 -13.98 -21.66 -9.82
N GLU A 27 -15.21 -21.14 -9.91
CA GLU A 27 -15.48 -19.71 -10.09
C GLU A 27 -14.95 -18.83 -8.95
N ASN A 28 -14.67 -19.40 -7.77
CA ASN A 28 -14.12 -18.67 -6.63
C ASN A 28 -12.60 -18.60 -6.68
N CYS A 29 -11.92 -19.39 -7.51
CA CYS A 29 -10.47 -19.32 -7.67
C CYS A 29 -10.11 -18.19 -8.65
N PRO A 30 -9.35 -17.16 -8.20
CA PRO A 30 -8.91 -16.10 -9.10
C PRO A 30 -8.09 -16.64 -10.28
N LYS A 31 -8.25 -15.99 -11.44
CA LYS A 31 -7.58 -16.42 -12.68
C LYS A 31 -6.07 -16.43 -12.52
N GLY A 32 -5.44 -17.53 -12.95
CA GLY A 32 -3.98 -17.73 -12.84
C GLY A 32 -3.54 -18.32 -11.50
N PHE A 33 -4.44 -18.49 -10.51
CA PHE A 33 -4.08 -18.99 -9.19
C PHE A 33 -4.33 -20.47 -8.98
N TYR A 34 -4.99 -21.19 -9.90
CA TYR A 34 -5.24 -22.61 -9.69
C TYR A 34 -3.93 -23.40 -9.43
N GLY A 35 -3.88 -24.03 -8.26
CA GLY A 35 -2.72 -24.76 -7.74
C GLY A 35 -1.54 -23.89 -7.29
N ALA A 36 -1.70 -22.58 -7.17
CA ALA A 36 -0.67 -21.66 -6.69
C ALA A 36 -0.27 -21.98 -5.24
N ARG A 37 1.00 -21.71 -4.92
CA ARG A 37 1.55 -21.91 -3.58
C ARG A 37 2.47 -20.77 -3.18
N TRP A 38 2.48 -20.44 -1.90
CA TRP A 38 3.41 -19.47 -1.33
C TRP A 38 4.81 -20.05 -1.18
N GLN A 39 5.79 -19.31 -1.67
CA GLN A 39 7.22 -19.51 -1.54
C GLN A 39 7.76 -18.51 -0.53
N GLY A 40 8.17 -19.02 0.63
CA GLY A 40 8.82 -18.23 1.68
C GLY A 40 10.34 -18.19 1.52
N LEU A 41 10.96 -17.18 2.13
CA LEU A 41 12.42 -17.05 2.21
C LEU A 41 12.99 -17.66 3.49
N SER A 42 14.19 -18.23 3.40
CA SER A 42 15.02 -18.55 4.56
C SER A 42 15.64 -17.29 5.17
N GLU A 43 16.14 -17.39 6.41
CA GLU A 43 16.87 -16.29 7.04
C GLU A 43 18.09 -15.87 6.20
N GLU A 44 18.84 -16.84 5.68
CA GLU A 44 20.02 -16.57 4.86
C GLU A 44 19.66 -15.86 3.55
N GLN A 45 18.51 -16.18 2.96
CA GLN A 45 18.02 -15.49 1.77
C GLN A 45 17.61 -14.06 2.10
N ILE A 46 16.94 -13.83 3.24
CA ILE A 46 16.59 -12.49 3.71
C ILE A 46 17.87 -11.65 3.93
N ASP A 47 18.87 -12.19 4.62
CA ASP A 47 20.16 -11.51 4.84
C ASP A 47 20.87 -11.15 3.53
N GLN A 48 20.82 -12.05 2.54
CA GLN A 48 21.36 -11.79 1.20
C GLN A 48 20.61 -10.67 0.49
N VAL A 49 19.28 -10.63 0.58
CA VAL A 49 18.45 -9.57 0.01
C VAL A 49 18.75 -8.23 0.68
N GLU A 50 18.79 -8.16 2.01
CA GLU A 50 19.13 -6.93 2.75
C GLU A 50 20.49 -6.37 2.30
N LYS A 51 21.49 -7.24 2.16
CA LYS A 51 22.82 -6.85 1.67
C LYS A 51 22.80 -6.42 0.21
N LYS A 52 22.10 -7.13 -0.68
CA LYS A 52 22.04 -6.85 -2.12
C LYS A 52 21.41 -5.49 -2.39
N TYR A 53 20.28 -5.20 -1.76
CA TYR A 53 19.50 -4.00 -2.00
C TYR A 53 19.84 -2.85 -1.05
N GLN A 54 20.70 -3.08 -0.05
CA GLN A 54 21.04 -2.10 1.00
C GLN A 54 19.78 -1.62 1.72
N VAL A 55 18.93 -2.57 2.08
CA VAL A 55 17.66 -2.34 2.81
C VAL A 55 17.72 -3.01 4.17
N SER A 56 16.82 -2.58 5.06
CA SER A 56 16.60 -3.27 6.34
C SER A 56 15.11 -3.52 6.51
N PHE A 57 14.75 -4.81 6.61
CA PHE A 57 13.39 -5.27 6.85
C PHE A 57 13.10 -5.24 8.35
N THR A 58 11.95 -4.71 8.76
CA THR A 58 11.52 -4.83 10.16
C THR A 58 11.18 -6.28 10.51
N SER A 59 11.02 -6.60 11.80
CA SER A 59 10.65 -7.94 12.25
C SER A 59 9.38 -8.49 11.58
N GLU A 60 8.36 -7.64 11.39
CA GLU A 60 7.10 -8.01 10.74
C GLU A 60 7.29 -8.33 9.25
N HIS A 61 8.11 -7.55 8.55
CA HIS A 61 8.51 -7.83 7.18
C HIS A 61 9.20 -9.17 7.05
N LYS A 62 10.16 -9.44 7.93
CA LYS A 62 10.90 -10.71 7.90
C LYS A 62 9.94 -11.88 8.14
N ALA A 63 8.94 -11.72 9.01
CA ALA A 63 7.89 -12.72 9.20
C ALA A 63 7.04 -12.92 7.93
N PHE A 64 6.61 -11.83 7.28
CA PHE A 64 5.91 -11.88 6.00
C PHE A 64 6.75 -12.60 4.92
N LEU A 65 8.00 -12.22 4.74
CA LEU A 65 8.89 -12.81 3.74
C LEU A 65 9.16 -14.30 3.98
N LYS A 66 9.16 -14.76 5.23
CA LYS A 66 9.33 -16.19 5.54
C LYS A 66 8.14 -17.06 5.15
N ILE A 67 6.95 -16.47 5.03
CA ILE A 67 5.69 -17.24 4.91
C ILE A 67 5.00 -16.96 3.57
N LEU A 68 4.88 -15.69 3.19
CA LEU A 68 4.06 -15.17 2.09
C LEU A 68 4.87 -14.31 1.09
N HIS A 69 6.18 -14.55 0.94
CA HIS A 69 7.04 -13.67 0.13
C HIS A 69 6.61 -13.53 -1.33
N ALA A 70 6.37 -14.64 -2.01
CA ALA A 70 5.90 -14.68 -3.39
C ALA A 70 5.11 -15.97 -3.63
N ILE A 71 4.43 -16.07 -4.76
CA ILE A 71 3.79 -17.30 -5.22
C ILE A 71 4.53 -17.88 -6.43
N ASP A 72 4.34 -19.16 -6.69
CA ASP A 72 4.92 -19.89 -7.83
C ASP A 72 4.16 -19.69 -9.16
N LYS A 73 3.22 -18.75 -9.21
CA LYS A 73 2.38 -18.41 -10.36
C LYS A 73 2.41 -16.91 -10.67
N LYS A 74 1.91 -16.54 -11.85
CA LYS A 74 1.59 -15.17 -12.20
C LYS A 74 0.09 -14.96 -12.04
N GLU A 75 -0.28 -13.77 -11.59
CA GLU A 75 -1.67 -13.32 -11.61
C GLU A 75 -2.05 -13.06 -13.06
N ILE A 76 -3.28 -13.43 -13.45
CA ILE A 76 -3.80 -13.09 -14.77
C ILE A 76 -4.83 -11.98 -14.58
N VAL A 77 -4.53 -10.80 -15.13
CA VAL A 77 -5.43 -9.64 -15.13
C VAL A 77 -6.05 -9.52 -16.50
N GLU A 78 -7.36 -9.34 -16.54
CA GLU A 78 -8.11 -9.08 -17.76
C GLU A 78 -8.79 -7.71 -17.67
N TYR A 79 -8.63 -6.91 -18.72
CA TYR A 79 -9.28 -5.61 -18.83
C TYR A 79 -9.62 -5.30 -20.29
N GLU A 80 -10.60 -4.42 -20.50
CA GLU A 80 -10.97 -3.97 -21.84
C GLU A 80 -10.18 -2.70 -22.18
N ASP A 81 -9.52 -2.70 -23.33
CA ASP A 81 -8.85 -1.53 -23.90
C ASP A 81 -9.27 -1.35 -25.36
N GLU A 82 -9.77 -0.17 -25.70
CA GLU A 82 -10.31 0.15 -27.03
C GLU A 82 -11.34 -0.87 -27.59
N GLY A 83 -12.08 -1.56 -26.71
CA GLY A 83 -13.08 -2.57 -27.09
C GLY A 83 -12.52 -4.00 -27.28
N GLU A 84 -11.23 -4.20 -27.02
CA GLU A 84 -10.57 -5.51 -27.03
C GLU A 84 -10.31 -5.99 -25.60
N LEU A 85 -10.63 -7.25 -25.32
CA LEU A 85 -10.27 -7.89 -24.05
C LEU A 85 -8.78 -8.22 -24.08
N ILE A 86 -8.01 -7.52 -23.24
CA ILE A 86 -6.58 -7.76 -23.02
C ILE A 86 -6.43 -8.68 -21.81
N THR A 87 -5.50 -9.62 -21.91
CA THR A 87 -5.10 -10.53 -20.82
C THR A 87 -3.61 -10.38 -20.58
N GLU A 88 -3.22 -10.03 -19.36
CA GLU A 88 -1.83 -9.83 -18.97
C GLU A 88 -1.43 -10.71 -17.78
N GLU A 89 -0.19 -11.20 -17.79
CA GLU A 89 0.42 -11.86 -16.65
C GLU A 89 1.16 -10.84 -15.77
N CYS A 90 0.72 -10.70 -14.54
CA CYS A 90 1.24 -9.74 -13.57
C CYS A 90 1.98 -10.43 -12.41
N ILE A 91 2.89 -9.69 -11.77
CA ILE A 91 3.54 -10.14 -10.54
C ILE A 91 2.55 -9.92 -9.40
N PHE A 92 2.20 -11.00 -8.69
CA PHE A 92 1.30 -10.90 -7.54
C PHE A 92 1.99 -10.21 -6.34
N PHE A 93 3.10 -10.76 -5.83
CA PHE A 93 4.00 -10.11 -4.87
C PHE A 93 5.42 -10.17 -5.41
N TYR A 94 6.22 -9.13 -5.16
CA TYR A 94 7.59 -9.09 -5.67
C TYR A 94 8.44 -10.20 -5.06
N ASN A 95 8.87 -11.13 -5.92
CA ASN A 95 9.90 -12.08 -5.58
C ASN A 95 11.26 -11.37 -5.54
N TRP A 96 11.67 -10.95 -4.34
CA TRP A 96 13.00 -10.39 -4.04
C TRP A 96 14.23 -11.17 -4.54
N LEU A 97 14.10 -12.44 -4.94
CA LEU A 97 15.17 -13.20 -5.57
C LEU A 97 15.19 -13.06 -7.09
N GLU A 98 14.05 -12.79 -7.72
CA GLU A 98 13.86 -12.90 -9.18
C GLU A 98 13.42 -11.59 -9.86
N ASN A 99 12.73 -10.69 -9.16
CA ASN A 99 12.11 -9.48 -9.71
C ASN A 99 12.97 -8.22 -9.49
N GLU A 100 14.28 -8.35 -9.72
CA GLU A 100 15.23 -7.26 -9.46
C GLU A 100 14.92 -6.00 -10.26
N LYS A 101 14.51 -6.14 -11.52
CA LYS A 101 14.21 -5.00 -12.39
C LYS A 101 13.02 -4.22 -11.86
N GLU A 102 11.97 -4.92 -11.46
CA GLU A 102 10.71 -4.36 -10.99
C GLU A 102 10.90 -3.71 -9.62
N ILE A 103 11.62 -4.36 -8.71
CA ILE A 103 11.96 -3.80 -7.38
C ILE A 103 12.78 -2.51 -7.52
N ILE A 104 13.81 -2.49 -8.39
CA ILE A 104 14.62 -1.30 -8.64
C ILE A 104 13.79 -0.19 -9.29
N ALA A 105 12.91 -0.55 -10.24
CA ALA A 105 12.03 0.40 -10.89
C ALA A 105 11.09 1.03 -9.86
N GLN A 106 10.47 0.22 -9.00
CA GLN A 106 9.49 0.67 -8.03
C GLN A 106 10.11 1.51 -6.91
N THR A 107 11.30 1.12 -6.43
CA THR A 107 12.08 1.94 -5.49
C THR A 107 12.36 3.35 -6.05
N LYS A 108 12.59 3.47 -7.36
CA LYS A 108 12.81 4.76 -8.04
C LYS A 108 11.52 5.46 -8.43
N TYR A 109 10.43 4.72 -8.58
CA TYR A 109 9.15 5.23 -9.06
C TYR A 109 8.60 6.30 -8.11
N PHE A 110 8.59 6.02 -6.80
CA PHE A 110 8.05 6.95 -5.81
C PHE A 110 8.77 8.31 -5.84
N TYR A 111 10.10 8.31 -5.83
CA TYR A 111 10.91 9.53 -5.97
C TYR A 111 10.59 10.30 -7.26
N LYS A 112 10.60 9.60 -8.40
CA LYS A 112 10.35 10.21 -9.71
C LYS A 112 8.93 10.75 -9.82
N GLY A 113 7.96 10.02 -9.30
CA GLY A 113 6.55 10.39 -9.32
C GLY A 113 6.32 11.70 -8.57
N ILE A 114 6.80 11.81 -7.33
CA ILE A 114 6.66 13.05 -6.56
C ILE A 114 7.40 14.19 -7.25
N TRP A 115 8.63 13.96 -7.73
CA TRP A 115 9.39 15.00 -8.42
C TRP A 115 8.70 15.49 -9.71
N ASN A 116 8.09 14.58 -10.46
CA ASN A 116 7.27 14.94 -11.60
C ASN A 116 6.10 15.82 -11.17
N ASP A 117 5.43 15.52 -10.05
CA ASP A 117 4.32 16.34 -9.56
C ASP A 117 4.76 17.73 -9.06
N VAL A 118 5.99 17.85 -8.55
CA VAL A 118 6.58 19.15 -8.17
C VAL A 118 6.82 20.02 -9.41
N THR A 119 7.22 19.41 -10.53
CA THR A 119 7.70 20.09 -11.74
C THR A 119 6.67 20.19 -12.86
N SER A 120 5.63 19.35 -12.85
CA SER A 120 4.54 19.31 -13.82
C SER A 120 3.42 20.30 -13.47
N VAL A 121 2.29 20.16 -14.16
CA VAL A 121 1.05 20.93 -13.96
C VAL A 121 0.45 20.77 -12.55
N ASN A 122 0.79 19.69 -11.84
CA ASN A 122 0.31 19.46 -10.47
C ASN A 122 0.91 20.45 -9.48
N HIS A 123 2.09 20.98 -9.80
CA HIS A 123 2.76 22.06 -9.08
C HIS A 123 2.90 21.83 -7.57
N VAL A 124 3.04 20.57 -7.14
CA VAL A 124 3.08 20.17 -5.73
C VAL A 124 4.17 20.93 -4.98
N TRP A 125 3.78 21.49 -3.84
CA TRP A 125 4.71 22.17 -2.95
C TRP A 125 4.18 22.18 -1.52
N LEU A 126 4.84 21.42 -0.65
CA LEU A 126 4.43 21.30 0.75
C LEU A 126 4.62 22.62 1.49
N LYS A 127 3.75 22.89 2.47
CA LYS A 127 3.87 24.07 3.33
C LYS A 127 5.16 24.03 4.14
N SER A 128 5.59 22.85 4.59
CA SER A 128 6.88 22.69 5.29
C SER A 128 8.10 23.02 4.43
N TRP A 129 7.98 23.02 3.10
CA TRP A 129 9.05 23.39 2.18
C TRP A 129 9.23 24.92 2.04
N GLY A 130 8.30 25.70 2.61
CA GLY A 130 8.35 27.15 2.59
C GLY A 130 7.92 27.75 1.24
N ILE A 131 8.51 28.88 0.88
CA ILE A 131 8.17 29.60 -0.36
C ILE A 131 8.71 28.82 -1.55
N LYS A 132 7.87 28.61 -2.57
CA LYS A 132 8.26 27.89 -3.79
C LYS A 132 9.25 28.74 -4.61
N PRO A 133 10.51 28.30 -4.77
CA PRO A 133 11.50 29.04 -5.55
C PRO A 133 11.13 29.09 -7.03
N LYS A 134 11.66 30.07 -7.79
CA LYS A 134 11.58 30.03 -9.27
C LYS A 134 12.54 29.02 -9.87
N SER A 135 13.77 28.94 -9.35
CA SER A 135 14.82 28.03 -9.85
C SER A 135 14.46 26.57 -9.64
N ILE A 136 14.59 25.78 -10.72
CA ILE A 136 14.37 24.33 -10.69
C ILE A 136 15.41 23.61 -9.84
N GLU A 137 16.65 24.09 -9.84
CA GLU A 137 17.75 23.58 -9.03
C GLU A 137 17.45 23.75 -7.55
N LYS A 138 16.90 24.92 -7.16
CA LYS A 138 16.52 25.16 -5.77
C LYS A 138 15.31 24.33 -5.34
N LYS A 139 14.30 24.16 -6.21
CA LYS A 139 13.19 23.22 -5.98
C LYS A 139 13.70 21.81 -5.74
N LYS A 140 14.62 21.36 -6.61
CA LYS A 140 15.21 20.02 -6.52
C LYS A 140 16.01 19.82 -5.24
N GLN A 141 16.79 20.81 -4.82
CA GLN A 141 17.54 20.76 -3.57
C GLN A 141 16.60 20.56 -2.36
N ILE A 142 15.51 21.34 -2.27
CA ILE A 142 14.55 21.26 -1.15
C ILE A 142 13.83 19.90 -1.18
N PHE A 143 13.42 19.45 -2.37
CA PHE A 143 12.80 18.15 -2.54
C PHE A 143 13.73 17.00 -2.15
N ASP A 144 14.98 16.99 -2.62
CA ASP A 144 15.98 15.96 -2.30
C ASP A 144 16.27 15.92 -0.80
N GLU A 145 16.38 17.09 -0.15
CA GLU A 145 16.57 17.19 1.29
C GLU A 145 15.36 16.60 2.06
N TRP A 146 14.14 16.94 1.65
CA TRP A 146 12.93 16.38 2.24
C TRP A 146 12.84 14.86 2.03
N PHE A 147 13.05 14.39 0.80
CA PHE A 147 12.95 12.97 0.45
C PHE A 147 13.97 12.13 1.21
N SER A 148 15.18 12.67 1.45
CA SER A 148 16.22 11.99 2.23
C SER A 148 15.85 11.73 3.70
N LYS A 149 14.83 12.44 4.22
CA LYS A 149 14.31 12.28 5.60
C LYS A 149 13.19 11.26 5.68
N LEU A 150 12.67 10.78 4.55
CA LEU A 150 11.62 9.77 4.54
C LEU A 150 12.16 8.44 5.08
N PRO A 151 11.32 7.67 5.81
CA PRO A 151 11.63 6.27 6.09
C PRO A 151 11.81 5.49 4.79
N GLN A 152 12.59 4.41 4.84
CA GLN A 152 12.80 3.57 3.66
C GLN A 152 11.47 2.90 3.27
N LEU A 153 11.08 3.05 2.00
CA LEU A 153 9.86 2.46 1.47
C LEU A 153 10.20 1.17 0.73
N LEU A 154 9.69 0.05 1.23
CA LEU A 154 10.00 -1.28 0.72
C LEU A 154 8.85 -1.78 -0.16
N PRO A 155 9.06 -2.01 -1.47
CA PRO A 155 8.00 -2.48 -2.37
C PRO A 155 7.46 -3.86 -1.96
N VAL A 156 6.14 -4.03 -2.05
CA VAL A 156 5.42 -5.30 -1.76
C VAL A 156 4.84 -5.90 -3.03
N ARG A 157 3.87 -5.20 -3.61
CA ARG A 157 3.30 -5.42 -4.93
C ARG A 157 2.82 -4.10 -5.49
N ASP A 158 2.79 -3.98 -6.81
CA ASP A 158 2.32 -2.79 -7.50
C ASP A 158 2.84 -1.49 -6.87
N SER A 159 1.92 -0.60 -6.49
CA SER A 159 2.20 0.67 -5.84
C SER A 159 2.17 0.61 -4.31
N ALA A 160 2.16 -0.58 -3.71
CA ALA A 160 2.19 -0.79 -2.28
C ALA A 160 3.64 -0.86 -1.74
N TYR A 161 3.90 -0.09 -0.69
CA TYR A 161 5.18 -0.04 0.01
C TYR A 161 4.95 -0.15 1.50
N ILE A 162 5.80 -0.90 2.19
CA ILE A 162 5.83 -0.75 3.63
C ILE A 162 6.81 0.32 4.04
N VAL A 163 6.41 1.06 5.06
CA VAL A 163 7.23 2.04 5.74
C VAL A 163 8.19 1.34 6.72
N SER A 164 9.46 1.19 6.33
CA SER A 164 10.48 0.60 7.21
C SER A 164 11.07 1.65 8.14
N ASN A 165 10.62 1.63 9.39
CA ASN A 165 11.15 2.44 10.48
C ASN A 165 10.85 1.79 11.84
N GLU A 166 11.88 1.30 12.52
CA GLU A 166 11.77 0.61 13.81
C GLU A 166 11.24 1.50 14.95
N ASN A 167 11.22 2.83 14.78
CA ASN A 167 10.71 3.76 15.78
C ASN A 167 9.19 3.97 15.68
N LEU A 168 8.54 3.41 14.66
CA LEU A 168 7.08 3.51 14.54
C LEU A 168 6.42 2.46 15.43
N LYS A 169 5.37 2.88 16.14
CA LYS A 169 4.51 1.96 16.88
C LYS A 169 3.67 1.09 15.94
N TRP A 170 3.36 1.62 14.76
CA TRP A 170 2.60 0.97 13.69
C TRP A 170 3.52 0.74 12.50
N ASN A 171 3.32 -0.34 11.74
CA ASN A 171 4.08 -0.63 10.52
C ASN A 171 3.17 -0.44 9.30
N PRO A 172 2.90 0.82 8.90
CA PRO A 172 1.91 1.09 7.87
C PRO A 172 2.39 0.65 6.50
N VAL A 173 1.45 0.12 5.73
CA VAL A 173 1.59 -0.11 4.30
C VAL A 173 0.88 1.02 3.58
N ILE A 174 1.56 1.65 2.62
CA ILE A 174 1.05 2.77 1.85
C ILE A 174 0.97 2.43 0.37
N GLY A 175 -0.02 2.99 -0.30
CA GLY A 175 -0.12 3.03 -1.76
C GLY A 175 0.40 4.38 -2.26
N GLY A 176 1.32 4.38 -3.21
CA GLY A 176 1.94 5.60 -3.73
C GLY A 176 1.87 5.73 -5.25
N SER A 177 1.21 6.78 -5.75
CA SER A 177 1.22 7.17 -7.17
C SER A 177 1.51 8.67 -7.28
N GLY A 178 2.72 9.00 -7.74
CA GLY A 178 3.20 10.36 -7.68
C GLY A 178 3.25 10.88 -6.23
N SER A 179 2.68 12.05 -6.03
CA SER A 179 2.44 12.69 -4.73
C SER A 179 1.16 12.23 -4.05
N GLY A 180 0.31 11.45 -4.73
CA GLY A 180 -0.84 10.78 -4.14
C GLY A 180 -0.38 9.61 -3.27
N VAL A 181 -0.58 9.72 -1.96
CA VAL A 181 -0.21 8.68 -0.99
C VAL A 181 -1.42 8.32 -0.15
N VAL A 182 -1.77 7.04 -0.11
CA VAL A 182 -2.85 6.50 0.71
C VAL A 182 -2.30 5.46 1.68
N ILE A 183 -2.94 5.30 2.84
CA ILE A 183 -2.62 4.21 3.76
C ILE A 183 -3.50 3.03 3.38
N LEU A 184 -2.90 1.87 3.11
CA LEU A 184 -3.58 0.62 2.79
C LEU A 184 -3.84 -0.22 4.06
N GLY A 185 -3.07 0.00 5.12
CA GLY A 185 -3.28 -0.56 6.46
C GLY A 185 -2.25 0.01 7.44
N TRP A 186 -2.59 0.10 8.73
CA TRP A 186 -1.62 0.51 9.77
C TRP A 186 -0.73 -0.62 10.26
N ASP A 187 -1.04 -1.84 9.88
CA ASP A 187 -0.25 -3.04 10.16
C ASP A 187 -0.40 -4.04 8.99
N PHE A 188 0.46 -5.06 8.98
CA PHE A 188 0.39 -6.14 8.01
C PHE A 188 -0.96 -6.86 8.00
N ARG A 189 -1.62 -6.95 9.15
CA ARG A 189 -2.88 -7.69 9.28
C ARG A 189 -3.99 -7.04 8.46
N THR A 190 -4.20 -5.76 8.67
CA THR A 190 -5.22 -4.97 7.94
C THR A 190 -4.86 -4.79 6.47
N TYR A 191 -3.58 -4.59 6.17
CA TYR A 191 -3.12 -4.55 4.79
C TYR A 191 -3.45 -5.86 4.06
N LEU A 192 -3.07 -7.02 4.60
CA LEU A 192 -3.28 -8.31 3.93
C LEU A 192 -4.75 -8.71 3.85
N LEU A 193 -5.58 -8.36 4.86
CA LEU A 193 -7.03 -8.57 4.78
C LEU A 193 -7.67 -7.74 3.67
N TYR A 194 -7.15 -6.54 3.40
CA TYR A 194 -7.61 -5.70 2.30
C TYR A 194 -7.06 -6.18 0.95
N GLU A 195 -5.77 -6.45 0.87
CA GLU A 195 -5.06 -6.81 -0.36
C GLU A 195 -5.52 -8.16 -0.91
N LEU A 196 -5.68 -9.15 -0.02
CA LEU A 196 -6.01 -10.52 -0.38
C LEU A 196 -7.50 -10.84 -0.24
N ARG A 197 -8.38 -9.83 -0.16
CA ARG A 197 -9.81 -10.03 0.14
C ARG A 197 -10.51 -11.00 -0.83
N GLU A 198 -10.13 -10.97 -2.11
CA GLU A 198 -10.64 -11.86 -3.17
C GLU A 198 -10.04 -13.28 -3.11
N HIS A 199 -9.04 -13.51 -2.25
CA HIS A 199 -8.33 -14.79 -2.09
C HIS A 199 -8.56 -15.45 -0.72
N LEU A 200 -9.33 -14.80 0.17
CA LEU A 200 -9.48 -15.23 1.56
C LEU A 200 -10.87 -15.80 1.89
N ASP A 201 -11.85 -15.68 0.99
CA ASP A 201 -13.24 -16.09 1.25
C ASP A 201 -13.76 -15.45 2.56
N ILE A 202 -13.70 -14.11 2.59
CA ILE A 202 -14.06 -13.28 3.76
C ILE A 202 -15.30 -12.41 3.52
N TYR A 203 -16.08 -12.78 2.51
CA TYR A 203 -17.36 -12.15 2.19
C TYR A 203 -18.53 -13.05 2.55
N THR A 204 -19.67 -12.42 2.81
CA THR A 204 -20.97 -13.08 2.89
C THR A 204 -21.95 -12.31 2.01
N ASP A 205 -22.85 -13.02 1.36
CA ASP A 205 -23.89 -12.39 0.57
C ASP A 205 -24.99 -11.87 1.50
N ILE A 206 -25.28 -10.58 1.41
CA ILE A 206 -26.38 -9.92 2.13
C ILE A 206 -27.42 -9.48 1.10
N TYR A 207 -28.68 -9.85 1.34
CA TYR A 207 -29.78 -9.47 0.48
C TYR A 207 -30.20 -8.03 0.79
N ASP A 208 -30.17 -7.17 -0.23
CA ASP A 208 -30.70 -5.82 -0.17
C ASP A 208 -32.14 -5.83 -0.71
N GLU A 209 -33.09 -5.39 0.13
CA GLU A 209 -34.51 -5.37 -0.20
C GLU A 209 -34.88 -4.23 -1.16
N GLU A 210 -34.11 -3.15 -1.24
CA GLU A 210 -34.39 -2.02 -2.13
C GLU A 210 -33.99 -2.33 -3.57
N ASP A 211 -32.87 -3.01 -3.75
CA ASP A 211 -32.32 -3.40 -5.05
C ASP A 211 -32.70 -4.82 -5.49
N GLU A 212 -33.44 -5.55 -4.65
CA GLU A 212 -33.88 -6.94 -4.83
C GLU A 212 -32.73 -7.91 -5.22
N ARG A 213 -31.52 -7.68 -4.70
CA ARG A 213 -30.32 -8.46 -5.07
C ARG A 213 -29.34 -8.65 -3.90
N PHE A 214 -28.46 -9.64 -4.04
CA PHE A 214 -27.39 -9.89 -3.08
C PHE A 214 -26.17 -9.03 -3.37
N TYR A 215 -25.56 -8.53 -2.29
CA TYR A 215 -24.27 -7.85 -2.32
C TYR A 215 -23.27 -8.56 -1.42
N PRO A 216 -22.00 -8.68 -1.86
CA PRO A 216 -20.94 -9.20 -1.00
C PRO A 216 -20.59 -8.16 0.06
N GLU A 217 -20.72 -8.53 1.32
CA GLU A 217 -20.23 -7.76 2.47
C GLU A 217 -19.14 -8.50 3.22
N LEU A 218 -18.17 -7.76 3.76
CA LEU A 218 -17.14 -8.34 4.61
C LEU A 218 -17.78 -9.00 5.84
N ILE A 219 -17.30 -10.17 6.25
CA ILE A 219 -17.76 -10.79 7.50
C ILE A 219 -17.50 -9.87 8.71
N ASP A 220 -18.40 -9.91 9.70
CA ASP A 220 -18.38 -9.05 10.91
C ASP A 220 -17.01 -8.95 11.58
N GLU A 221 -16.27 -10.05 11.62
CA GLU A 221 -14.96 -10.12 12.24
C GLU A 221 -13.93 -9.25 11.50
N VAL A 222 -13.90 -9.30 10.17
CA VAL A 222 -13.02 -8.46 9.34
C VAL A 222 -13.44 -7.01 9.43
N GLN A 223 -14.75 -6.72 9.39
CA GLN A 223 -15.27 -5.38 9.59
C GLN A 223 -14.82 -4.81 10.93
N LYS A 224 -14.90 -5.59 12.01
CA LYS A 224 -14.45 -5.19 13.36
C LYS A 224 -12.95 -4.92 13.40
N ILE A 225 -12.12 -5.80 12.83
CA ILE A 225 -10.66 -5.61 12.77
C ILE A 225 -10.33 -4.30 12.06
N ASN A 226 -10.94 -4.08 10.89
CA ASN A 226 -10.74 -2.85 10.12
C ASN A 226 -11.22 -1.65 10.94
N ASN A 227 -12.45 -1.65 11.46
CA ASN A 227 -13.00 -0.53 12.23
C ASN A 227 -12.14 -0.14 13.43
N GLU A 228 -11.59 -1.12 14.17
CA GLU A 228 -10.66 -0.85 15.27
C GLU A 228 -9.35 -0.22 14.76
N ASN A 229 -8.79 -0.72 13.66
CA ASN A 229 -7.60 -0.18 13.03
C ASN A 229 -7.85 1.20 12.38
N PHE A 230 -9.08 1.54 12.00
CA PHE A 230 -9.47 2.86 11.50
C PHE A 230 -9.62 3.91 12.60
N LYS A 231 -9.76 3.53 13.87
CA LYS A 231 -9.90 4.49 14.98
C LYS A 231 -8.68 5.41 15.06
N TYR A 232 -8.94 6.68 15.38
CA TYR A 232 -7.89 7.66 15.63
C TYR A 232 -6.98 7.18 16.77
N ASP A 233 -5.67 7.26 16.53
CA ASP A 233 -4.63 7.02 17.51
C ASP A 233 -3.52 8.04 17.21
N GLU A 234 -3.11 8.83 18.19
CA GLU A 234 -2.06 9.87 18.02
C GLU A 234 -0.71 9.29 17.61
N THR A 235 -0.48 8.00 17.87
CA THR A 235 0.73 7.26 17.49
C THR A 235 0.73 6.78 16.05
N LYS A 236 -0.41 6.89 15.34
CA LYS A 236 -0.52 6.64 13.89
C LYS A 236 0.06 7.81 13.12
N ASP A 237 1.36 7.75 12.93
CA ASP A 237 2.15 8.77 12.26
C ASP A 237 3.12 8.15 11.26
N ILE A 238 3.36 8.85 10.16
CA ILE A 238 4.40 8.51 9.19
C ILE A 238 5.26 9.77 9.04
N PRO A 239 6.38 9.86 9.79
CA PRO A 239 7.21 11.05 9.84
C PRO A 239 7.59 11.55 8.44
N TYR A 240 7.54 12.86 8.24
CA TYR A 240 7.81 13.58 6.99
C TYR A 240 6.84 13.29 5.82
N LEU A 241 6.18 12.14 5.79
CA LEU A 241 5.22 11.77 4.73
C LEU A 241 3.79 12.20 5.04
N LYS A 242 3.43 12.40 6.31
CA LYS A 242 2.09 12.81 6.74
C LYS A 242 1.55 14.04 6.00
N GLU A 243 2.38 15.07 5.80
CA GLU A 243 1.94 16.25 5.06
C GLU A 243 1.65 15.95 3.59
N MET A 244 2.42 15.04 2.97
CA MET A 244 2.17 14.58 1.59
C MET A 244 0.87 13.78 1.49
N ILE A 245 0.64 12.85 2.42
CA ILE A 245 -0.61 12.07 2.51
C ILE A 245 -1.82 13.01 2.61
N LEU A 246 -1.67 14.07 3.40
CA LEU A 246 -2.72 15.05 3.61
C LEU A 246 -2.82 16.10 2.49
N TYR A 247 -1.81 16.24 1.63
CA TYR A 247 -1.75 17.26 0.59
C TYR A 247 -2.93 17.18 -0.39
N TRP A 248 -3.25 15.96 -0.83
CA TRP A 248 -4.37 15.69 -1.74
C TRP A 248 -5.67 15.38 -1.02
N SER A 249 -5.67 15.30 0.32
CA SER A 249 -6.88 15.01 1.07
C SER A 249 -7.75 16.25 1.18
N SER A 250 -8.74 16.36 0.28
CA SER A 250 -9.84 17.33 0.38
C SER A 250 -10.93 16.91 1.38
N GLY A 251 -10.69 15.87 2.19
CA GLY A 251 -11.71 15.23 3.04
C GLY A 251 -11.81 13.71 2.87
N TRP A 252 -10.83 13.09 2.20
CA TRP A 252 -10.76 11.63 2.10
C TRP A 252 -10.22 11.06 3.42
N LYS A 253 -11.02 10.18 4.04
CA LYS A 253 -10.61 9.33 5.16
C LYS A 253 -9.56 8.32 4.68
N GLY A 254 -8.32 8.74 4.44
CA GLY A 254 -7.20 7.80 4.46
C GLY A 254 -7.18 7.16 5.85
N PHE A 255 -7.00 5.83 5.94
CA PHE A 255 -7.09 5.04 7.19
C PHE A 255 -6.82 5.87 8.47
N GLY A 256 -7.86 6.37 9.13
CA GLY A 256 -7.78 7.09 10.40
C GLY A 256 -7.14 8.48 10.43
N LEU A 257 -6.71 9.08 9.32
CA LEU A 257 -6.17 10.44 9.28
C LEU A 257 -7.24 11.44 8.81
N ASN A 258 -7.82 12.19 9.75
CA ASN A 258 -8.65 13.34 9.44
C ASN A 258 -7.78 14.61 9.35
N TYR A 259 -7.88 15.34 8.24
CA TYR A 259 -7.21 16.63 8.06
C TYR A 259 -7.68 17.67 9.11
N HIS A 260 -8.92 17.54 9.60
CA HIS A 260 -9.57 18.46 10.55
C HIS A 260 -10.61 17.75 11.45
N PRO A 261 -10.98 18.32 12.62
CA PRO A 261 -12.09 17.83 13.44
C PRO A 261 -13.43 17.81 12.68
N GLU A 262 -14.38 16.96 13.11
CA GLU A 262 -15.65 16.62 12.44
C GLU A 262 -16.52 17.80 11.99
N SER A 263 -16.28 19.01 12.48
CA SER A 263 -17.00 20.23 12.12
C SER A 263 -16.43 21.01 10.93
N ALA A 264 -15.33 20.58 10.31
CA ALA A 264 -14.72 21.27 9.18
C ALA A 264 -15.43 20.93 7.86
N LYS A 265 -15.94 21.96 7.17
CA LYS A 265 -16.50 21.82 5.82
C LYS A 265 -15.39 21.32 4.89
N VAL A 266 -15.70 20.28 4.10
CA VAL A 266 -14.87 19.76 2.99
C VAL A 266 -14.27 20.96 2.23
N HIS A 267 -12.94 21.07 2.24
CA HIS A 267 -12.21 22.12 1.54
C HIS A 267 -11.69 21.54 0.21
N ALA A 268 -11.79 22.32 -0.87
CA ALA A 268 -11.06 22.00 -2.10
C ALA A 268 -9.56 21.82 -1.78
N ILE A 269 -8.81 21.07 -2.61
CA ILE A 269 -7.34 21.06 -2.53
C ILE A 269 -6.87 22.51 -2.68
N VAL A 270 -6.62 23.18 -1.54
CA VAL A 270 -6.25 24.59 -1.50
C VAL A 270 -4.79 24.66 -1.86
N LYS A 271 -4.40 25.62 -2.70
CA LYS A 271 -3.00 25.95 -2.92
C LYS A 271 -2.32 26.14 -1.55
N THR A 272 -1.46 25.20 -1.16
CA THR A 272 -0.81 25.18 0.16
C THR A 272 0.43 26.07 0.22
N TYR A 273 0.77 26.73 -0.88
CA TYR A 273 2.02 27.47 -1.04
C TYR A 273 1.81 28.87 -1.61
N ILE A 274 2.79 29.73 -1.33
CA ILE A 274 2.97 31.04 -1.97
C ILE A 274 4.17 30.92 -2.91
N ALA A 275 3.99 31.25 -4.18
CA ALA A 275 5.10 31.28 -5.14
C ALA A 275 5.92 32.57 -4.97
N GLU A 276 7.23 32.53 -5.28
CA GLU A 276 8.06 33.74 -5.38
C GLU A 276 7.53 34.77 -6.40
N GLU A 277 6.68 34.35 -7.32
CA GLU A 277 6.04 35.22 -8.33
C GLU A 277 4.83 35.97 -7.77
N GLU A 278 4.34 35.57 -6.59
CA GLU A 278 3.18 36.14 -5.89
C GLU A 278 3.59 37.03 -4.70
N LYS A 279 4.89 37.26 -4.53
CA LYS A 279 5.48 38.24 -3.60
C LYS A 279 6.01 39.44 -4.37
#